data_AF-A0A6S6T334-F1
#
_entry.id   AF-A0A6S6T334-F1
#
_cell.length_a   1.000
_cell.length_b   1.000
_cell.length_c   1.000
_cell.angle_alpha   90.00
_cell.angle_beta   90.00
_cell.angle_gamma   90.00
#
_symmetry.space_group_name_H-M   'P 1'
#
loop_
_entity.id
_entity.type
_entity.pdbx_description
1 polymer ?
#
loop_
_entity_poly.entity_id
_entity_poly.type
_entity_poly.pdbx_seq_one_letter_code
_entity_poly.pdbx_strand_id
1 'polypeptide(L)'
;MALVKVFYQHRVDGTELVNHEKEVKLHRDLCEIIDSYPWIKELELTEQLGEGGGFYFLVGDKDGQHASYQFTPMESDGGLLDLDIVMKPGFLNMLGRKAVSKHFGEVSTAEAKQKLKELFDYPVDVLYERYK
;
A
#
# COMPACT_ATOMS: atom_id res chain seq x y z
N MET A 1 -8.66 16.80 -4.58
CA MET A 1 -7.70 16.08 -3.72
C MET A 1 -8.15 14.63 -3.68
N ALA A 2 -7.25 13.69 -3.98
CA ALA A 2 -7.56 12.28 -3.90
C ALA A 2 -7.87 11.87 -2.45
N LEU A 3 -8.80 10.94 -2.29
CA LEU A 3 -9.06 10.26 -1.02
C LEU A 3 -8.33 8.92 -1.09
N VAL A 4 -7.33 8.73 -0.23
CA VAL A 4 -6.56 7.48 -0.17
C VAL A 4 -7.10 6.65 0.99
N LYS A 5 -7.50 5.42 0.70
CA LYS A 5 -7.83 4.41 1.71
C LYS A 5 -6.55 3.72 2.14
N VAL A 6 -6.34 3.62 3.45
CA VAL A 6 -5.19 2.99 4.07
C VAL A 6 -5.71 1.84 4.92
N PHE A 7 -5.36 0.63 4.51
CA PHE A 7 -5.57 -0.58 5.28
C PHE A 7 -4.23 -0.98 5.86
N TYR A 8 -4.18 -1.28 7.15
CA TYR A 8 -2.95 -1.75 7.77
C TYR A 8 -3.24 -2.71 8.91
N GLN A 9 -2.29 -3.61 9.16
CA GLN A 9 -2.44 -4.66 10.16
C GLN A 9 -1.29 -4.64 11.15
N HIS A 10 -1.59 -4.63 12.43
CA HIS A 10 -0.61 -4.91 13.48
C HIS A 10 -1.31 -5.53 14.70
N ARG A 11 -0.54 -6.06 15.64
CA ARG A 11 -1.07 -6.59 16.90
C ARG A 11 -1.20 -5.46 17.90
N VAL A 12 -2.31 -5.46 18.64
CA VAL A 12 -2.56 -4.51 19.73
C VAL A 12 -2.30 -5.21 21.06
N ASP A 13 -3.11 -6.23 21.37
CA ASP A 13 -3.03 -7.02 22.61
C ASP A 13 -3.24 -8.52 22.30
N GLY A 14 -2.20 -9.19 21.81
CA GLY A 14 -2.23 -10.63 21.54
C GLY A 14 -1.41 -11.06 20.33
N THR A 15 -1.68 -12.26 19.83
CA THR A 15 -1.02 -12.87 18.67
C THR A 15 -1.79 -12.68 17.36
N GLU A 16 -3.04 -12.23 17.43
CA GLU A 16 -3.91 -12.03 16.27
C GLU A 16 -3.66 -10.66 15.62
N LEU A 17 -3.52 -10.64 14.29
CA LEU A 17 -3.44 -9.41 13.53
C LEU A 17 -4.77 -8.66 13.58
N VAL A 18 -4.71 -7.37 13.88
CA VAL A 18 -5.88 -6.48 13.89
C VAL A 18 -5.89 -5.66 12.62
N ASN A 19 -7.02 -5.70 11.90
CA ASN A 19 -7.24 -4.86 10.71
C ASN A 19 -7.59 -3.43 11.14
N HIS A 20 -6.88 -2.47 10.58
CA HIS A 20 -7.18 -1.06 10.70
C HIS A 20 -7.48 -0.48 9.32
N GLU A 21 -8.48 0.41 9.26
CA GLU A 21 -8.86 1.12 8.05
C GLU A 21 -8.98 2.61 8.35
N LYS A 22 -8.39 3.44 7.48
CA LYS A 22 -8.49 4.91 7.54
C LYS A 22 -8.62 5.48 6.13
N GLU A 23 -9.33 6.59 6.02
CA GLU A 23 -9.34 7.41 4.81
C GLU A 23 -8.57 8.71 5.08
N VAL A 24 -7.59 9.02 4.24
CA VAL A 24 -6.71 10.19 4.39
C VAL A 24 -6.76 11.06 3.14
N LYS A 25 -6.73 12.38 3.35
CA LYS A 25 -6.74 13.39 2.27
C LYS A 25 -5.39 14.07 2.09
N LEU A 26 -4.51 13.99 3.08
CA LEU A 26 -3.19 14.60 3.06
C LEU A 26 -2.12 13.52 3.16
N HIS A 27 -1.07 13.67 2.35
CA HIS A 27 0.09 12.77 2.37
C HIS A 27 0.74 12.69 3.77
N ARG A 28 0.77 13.80 4.51
CA ARG A 28 1.29 13.81 5.89
C ARG A 28 0.55 12.85 6.83
N ASP A 29 -0.79 12.73 6.68
CA ASP A 29 -1.60 11.89 7.55
C ASP A 29 -1.29 10.40 7.26
N LEU A 30 -0.96 10.07 6.00
CA LEU A 30 -0.45 8.74 5.63
C LEU A 30 0.94 8.48 6.24
N CYS A 31 1.83 9.48 6.19
CA CYS A 31 3.15 9.36 6.81
C CYS A 31 3.05 9.09 8.32
N GLU A 32 2.15 9.80 9.01
CA GLU A 32 1.89 9.60 10.44
C GLU A 32 1.42 8.18 10.77
N ILE A 33 0.63 7.54 9.89
CA ILE A 33 0.23 6.13 10.05
C ILE A 33 1.45 5.20 9.98
N ILE A 34 2.33 5.41 8.99
CA ILE A 34 3.56 4.62 8.83
C ILE A 34 4.51 4.83 10.01
N ASP A 35 4.65 6.08 10.48
CA ASP A 35 5.51 6.46 11.62
C ASP A 35 5.00 5.90 12.95
N SER A 36 3.70 5.72 13.09
CA SER A 36 3.08 5.19 14.30
C SER A 36 3.03 3.66 14.34
N TYR A 37 3.46 3.00 13.26
CA TYR A 37 3.41 1.53 13.18
C TYR A 37 4.45 0.90 14.12
N PRO A 38 4.10 -0.18 14.86
CA PRO A 38 5.02 -0.81 15.81
C PRO A 38 6.05 -1.73 15.12
N TRP A 39 6.89 -1.16 14.25
CA TRP A 39 7.84 -1.85 13.37
C TRP A 39 8.61 -2.99 14.05
N ILE A 40 9.40 -2.65 15.07
CA ILE A 40 10.27 -3.63 15.74
C ILE A 40 9.47 -4.79 16.33
N LYS A 41 8.39 -4.46 17.07
CA LYS A 41 7.55 -5.48 17.72
C LYS A 41 6.87 -6.39 16.71
N GLU A 42 6.38 -5.86 15.59
CA GLU A 42 5.73 -6.69 14.57
C GLU A 42 6.71 -7.59 13.83
N LEU A 43 7.94 -7.13 13.59
CA LEU A 43 8.98 -7.97 12.99
C LEU A 43 9.33 -9.14 13.90
N GLU A 44 9.56 -8.88 15.20
CA GLU A 44 9.83 -9.93 16.19
C GLU A 44 8.68 -10.96 16.25
N LEU A 45 7.43 -10.50 16.23
CA LEU A 45 6.26 -11.39 16.26
C LEU A 45 6.07 -12.15 14.94
N THR A 46 6.41 -11.55 13.81
CA THR A 46 6.39 -12.21 12.50
C THR A 46 7.39 -13.37 12.45
N GLU A 47 8.61 -13.16 12.96
CA GLU A 47 9.61 -14.24 13.06
C GLU A 47 9.14 -15.39 13.95
N GLN A 48 8.44 -15.08 15.05
CA GLN A 48 7.95 -16.08 16.00
C GLN A 48 6.73 -16.85 15.49
N LEU A 49 5.79 -16.17 14.83
CA LEU A 49 4.47 -16.71 14.48
C LEU A 49 4.36 -17.12 13.01
N GLY A 50 5.30 -16.70 12.17
CA GLY A 50 5.29 -16.96 10.72
C GLY A 50 4.29 -16.12 9.93
N GLU A 51 3.61 -15.16 10.57
CA GLU A 51 2.62 -14.27 9.97
C GLU A 51 2.84 -12.83 10.42
N GLY A 52 2.96 -11.92 9.46
CA GLY A 52 3.18 -10.50 9.66
C GLY A 52 2.06 -9.64 9.10
N GLY A 53 1.96 -8.43 9.63
CA GLY A 53 1.08 -7.40 9.10
C GLY A 53 1.68 -6.70 7.88
N GLY A 54 1.06 -5.58 7.51
CA GLY A 54 1.53 -4.73 6.43
C GLY A 54 0.55 -3.63 6.12
N PHE A 55 0.80 -2.95 5.00
CA PHE A 55 -0.02 -1.83 4.55
C PHE A 55 -0.52 -2.06 3.13
N TYR A 56 -1.75 -1.66 2.89
CA TYR A 56 -2.34 -1.55 1.57
C TYR A 56 -2.95 -0.15 1.40
N PHE A 57 -2.46 0.59 0.41
CA PHE A 57 -2.89 1.95 0.11
C PHE A 57 -3.65 1.92 -1.20
N LEU A 58 -4.82 2.56 -1.27
CA LEU A 58 -5.70 2.50 -2.43
C LEU A 58 -6.25 3.89 -2.76
N VAL A 59 -6.17 4.28 -4.02
CA VAL A 59 -6.94 5.40 -4.58
C VAL A 59 -7.81 4.88 -5.74
N GLY A 60 -9.07 5.31 -5.77
CA GLY A 60 -10.05 4.86 -6.76
C GLY A 60 -10.92 3.71 -6.25
N ASP A 61 -11.41 2.90 -7.19
CA ASP A 61 -12.32 1.78 -6.92
C ASP A 61 -11.60 0.45 -7.13
N LYS A 62 -11.53 -0.37 -6.07
CA LYS A 62 -10.89 -1.71 -6.10
C LYS A 62 -11.49 -2.63 -7.16
N ASP A 63 -12.79 -2.48 -7.46
CA ASP A 63 -13.49 -3.30 -8.45
C ASP A 63 -13.49 -2.62 -9.84
N GLY A 64 -12.88 -1.45 -9.95
CA GLY A 64 -12.85 -0.58 -11.12
C GLY A 64 -11.46 -0.02 -11.40
N GLN A 65 -11.41 1.29 -11.70
CA GLN A 65 -10.17 2.00 -11.93
C GLN A 65 -9.51 2.38 -10.60
N HIS A 66 -8.28 1.92 -10.37
CA HIS A 66 -7.53 2.23 -9.15
C HIS A 66 -6.02 2.18 -9.34
N ALA A 67 -5.31 2.80 -8.39
CA ALA A 67 -3.91 2.54 -8.12
C ALA A 67 -3.76 2.13 -6.65
N SER A 68 -2.91 1.15 -6.38
CA SER A 68 -2.63 0.69 -5.05
C SER A 68 -1.17 0.38 -4.82
N TYR A 69 -0.71 0.67 -3.61
CA TYR A 69 0.58 0.19 -3.14
C TYR A 69 0.38 -0.84 -2.03
N GLN A 70 1.20 -1.89 -2.06
CA GLN A 70 1.39 -2.80 -0.93
C GLN A 70 2.77 -2.56 -0.35
N PHE A 71 2.85 -2.33 0.96
CA PHE A 71 4.11 -2.18 1.69
C PHE A 71 4.18 -3.22 2.79
N THR A 72 5.08 -4.18 2.63
CA THR A 72 5.25 -5.32 3.55
C THR A 72 6.49 -5.09 4.40
N PRO A 73 6.37 -4.88 5.72
CA PRO A 73 7.51 -4.73 6.62
C PRO A 73 8.46 -5.93 6.55
N MET A 74 9.75 -5.65 6.35
CA MET A 74 10.81 -6.68 6.36
C MET A 74 11.98 -6.28 7.27
N GLU A 75 12.14 -4.98 7.54
CA GLU A 75 13.20 -4.44 8.39
C GLU A 75 12.63 -3.35 9.31
N SER A 76 13.38 -2.98 10.36
CA SER A 76 12.92 -2.00 11.36
C SER A 76 12.61 -0.61 10.80
N ASP A 77 13.13 -0.30 9.60
CA ASP A 77 12.89 0.94 8.87
C ASP A 77 12.65 0.69 7.38
N GLY A 78 12.06 -0.45 7.00
CA GLY A 78 11.90 -0.77 5.59
C GLY A 78 11.13 -2.04 5.29
N GLY A 79 10.91 -2.26 4.01
CA GLY A 79 10.11 -3.38 3.55
C GLY A 79 10.00 -3.46 2.04
N LEU A 80 9.30 -4.48 1.56
CA LEU A 80 9.00 -4.65 0.14
C LEU A 80 7.86 -3.73 -0.27
N LEU A 81 8.06 -2.99 -1.36
CA LEU A 81 7.05 -2.11 -1.92
C LEU A 81 6.65 -2.55 -3.34
N ASP A 82 5.36 -2.75 -3.53
CA ASP A 82 4.73 -3.11 -4.79
C ASP A 82 3.67 -2.08 -5.17
N LEU A 83 3.55 -1.79 -6.46
CA LEU A 83 2.51 -0.95 -7.04
C LEU A 83 1.71 -1.76 -8.05
N ASP A 84 0.40 -1.65 -7.96
CA ASP A 84 -0.57 -2.14 -8.94
C ASP A 84 -1.45 -0.99 -9.42
N ILE A 85 -1.63 -0.87 -10.73
CA ILE A 85 -2.52 0.11 -11.34
C ILE A 85 -3.45 -0.62 -12.29
N VAL A 86 -4.76 -0.41 -12.12
CA VAL A 86 -5.81 -0.99 -12.97
C VAL A 86 -6.61 0.14 -13.60
N MET A 87 -6.59 0.22 -14.93
CA MET A 87 -7.37 1.17 -15.72
C MET A 87 -8.69 0.59 -16.22
N LYS A 88 -8.71 -0.73 -16.43
CA LYS A 88 -9.91 -1.47 -16.82
C LYS A 88 -9.82 -2.88 -16.25
N PRO A 89 -10.71 -3.24 -15.30
CA PRO A 89 -10.84 -4.63 -14.89
C PRO A 89 -11.32 -5.45 -16.10
N GLY A 90 -10.74 -6.62 -16.32
CA GLY A 90 -11.19 -7.50 -17.40
C GLY A 90 -12.62 -7.97 -17.14
N PHE A 91 -13.53 -7.81 -18.10
CA PHE A 91 -14.87 -8.39 -18.04
C PHE A 91 -15.07 -9.32 -19.23
N LEU A 92 -15.41 -10.60 -18.95
CA LEU A 92 -15.78 -11.64 -19.93
C LEU A 92 -14.91 -11.67 -21.21
N ASN A 93 -13.60 -11.93 -21.07
CA ASN A 93 -12.68 -12.41 -22.13
C ASN A 93 -12.63 -11.67 -23.49
N MET A 94 -13.30 -10.54 -23.70
CA MET A 94 -13.39 -9.89 -25.03
C MET A 94 -12.57 -8.60 -25.16
N LEU A 95 -12.11 -8.00 -24.06
CA LEU A 95 -11.19 -6.85 -24.06
C LEU A 95 -10.19 -6.99 -22.91
N GLY A 96 -8.90 -7.08 -23.24
CA GLY A 96 -7.82 -7.37 -22.28
C GLY A 96 -7.77 -6.41 -21.08
N ARG A 97 -7.35 -6.95 -19.92
CA ARG A 97 -7.08 -6.18 -18.70
C ARG A 97 -6.06 -5.09 -19.03
N LYS A 98 -6.39 -3.83 -18.72
CA LYS A 98 -5.41 -2.74 -18.74
C LYS A 98 -4.90 -2.54 -17.32
N ALA A 99 -3.76 -3.14 -17.03
CA ALA A 99 -3.09 -3.01 -15.75
C ALA A 99 -1.57 -2.96 -15.92
N VAL A 100 -0.90 -2.38 -14.94
CA VAL A 100 0.55 -2.42 -14.80
C VAL A 100 0.90 -2.70 -13.35
N SER A 101 1.94 -3.52 -13.15
CA SER A 101 2.46 -3.85 -11.83
C SER A 101 3.95 -3.51 -11.81
N LYS A 102 4.41 -2.90 -10.72
CA LYS A 102 5.81 -2.52 -10.53
C LYS A 102 6.27 -2.98 -9.15
N HIS A 103 7.24 -3.89 -9.14
CA HIS A 103 8.00 -4.23 -7.95
C HIS A 103 9.14 -3.23 -7.78
N PHE A 104 9.19 -2.55 -6.62
CA PHE A 104 10.30 -1.65 -6.28
C PHE A 104 11.40 -2.36 -5.48
N GLY A 105 11.14 -3.57 -4.98
CA GLY A 105 12.05 -4.27 -4.08
C GLY A 105 11.97 -3.73 -2.67
N GLU A 106 13.05 -3.94 -1.92
CA GLU A 106 13.22 -3.41 -0.58
C GLU A 106 13.47 -1.91 -0.64
N VAL A 107 12.71 -1.16 0.15
CA VAL A 107 12.80 0.28 0.28
C VAL A 107 12.72 0.67 1.75
N SER A 108 13.36 1.78 2.10
CA SER A 108 13.20 2.40 3.42
C SER A 108 11.79 2.96 3.62
N THR A 109 11.37 3.19 4.87
CA THR A 109 10.09 3.88 5.13
C THR A 109 10.07 5.29 4.51
N ALA A 110 11.22 5.97 4.46
CA ALA A 110 11.36 7.27 3.84
C ALA A 110 11.10 7.23 2.32
N GLU A 111 11.70 6.26 1.62
CA GLU A 111 11.47 6.05 0.19
C GLU A 111 10.03 5.62 -0.11
N ALA A 112 9.48 4.71 0.70
CA ALA A 112 8.08 4.30 0.58
C ALA A 112 7.14 5.50 0.72
N LYS A 113 7.32 6.35 1.74
CA LYS A 113 6.54 7.59 1.90
C LYS A 113 6.67 8.51 0.69
N GLN A 114 7.88 8.68 0.12
CA GLN A 114 8.07 9.48 -1.08
C GLN A 114 7.30 8.92 -2.29
N LYS A 115 7.33 7.61 -2.50
CA LYS A 115 6.58 6.95 -3.58
C LYS A 115 5.07 7.05 -3.38
N LEU A 116 4.59 6.81 -2.16
CA LEU A 116 3.17 6.89 -1.82
C LEU A 116 2.55 8.28 -2.02
N LYS A 117 3.39 9.33 -2.06
CA LYS A 117 2.95 10.69 -2.40
C LYS A 117 2.28 10.75 -3.77
N GLU A 118 2.68 9.90 -4.70
CA GLU A 118 2.12 9.85 -6.05
C GLU A 118 0.60 9.59 -6.06
N LEU A 119 0.06 8.88 -5.06
CA LEU A 119 -1.40 8.66 -4.90
C LEU A 119 -2.18 9.95 -4.64
N PHE A 120 -1.51 10.99 -4.13
CA PHE A 120 -2.12 12.30 -3.84
C PHE A 120 -1.88 13.30 -4.98
N ASP A 121 -0.75 13.16 -5.66
CA ASP A 121 -0.28 14.12 -6.67
C ASP A 121 -0.87 13.86 -8.06
N TYR A 122 -1.22 12.62 -8.37
CA TYR A 122 -1.63 12.22 -9.72
C TYR A 122 -2.91 11.41 -9.74
N PRO A 123 -3.78 11.62 -10.74
CA PRO A 123 -4.89 10.72 -11.00
C PRO A 123 -4.38 9.36 -11.54
N VAL A 124 -5.22 8.32 -11.43
CA VAL A 124 -4.86 6.93 -11.75
C VAL A 124 -4.40 6.75 -13.21
N ASP A 125 -5.01 7.48 -14.15
CA ASP A 125 -4.65 7.46 -15.58
C ASP A 125 -3.24 8.02 -15.84
N VAL A 126 -2.87 9.10 -15.15
CA VAL A 126 -1.51 9.66 -15.23
C VAL A 126 -0.49 8.72 -14.60
N LEU A 127 -0.83 8.06 -13.49
CA LEU A 127 0.03 7.02 -12.91
C LEU A 127 0.21 5.85 -13.86
N TYR A 128 -0.86 5.39 -14.52
CA TYR A 128 -0.78 4.30 -15.49
C TYR A 128 0.20 4.61 -16.62
N GLU A 129 0.11 5.79 -17.25
CA GLU A 129 1.00 6.17 -18.34
C GLU A 129 2.46 6.35 -17.90
N ARG A 130 2.73 6.62 -16.63
CA ARG A 130 4.10 6.73 -16.09
C ARG A 130 4.80 5.39 -15.89
N TYR A 131 4.03 4.35 -15.52
CA TYR A 131 4.58 3.05 -15.14
C TYR A 131 4.45 1.97 -16.22
N LYS A 132 3.62 2.21 -17.25
CA LYS A 132 3.45 1.34 -18.42
C LYS A 132 4.75 1.10 -19.22
#